data_AF-A0A536VKQ3-F1
#
_entry.id   AF-A0A536VKQ3-F1
#
_cell.length_a   1.000
_cell.length_b   1.000
_cell.length_c   1.000
_cell.angle_alpha   90.00
_cell.angle_beta   90.00
_cell.angle_gamma   90.00
#
_symmetry.space_group_name_H-M   'P 1'
#
loop_
_entity.id
_entity.type
_entity.pdbx_description
1 polymer ?
#
loop_
_entity_poly.entity_id
_entity_poly.type
_entity_poly.pdbx_seq_one_letter_code
_entity_poly.pdbx_strand_id
1 'polypeptide(L)'
;PQIRSGHTLMTELVAAGEIPVVLTLYNQAVDKLKERGAPIDWKPLPPAFGRADGIGVAKQAPHPHAALLFADFVLSPEGQRFIMAASRVPVNRKVGSSFNQRDFRIVELAPVVDEWDTWEKRWQTLFLKGQK
;
A
#
# COMPACT_ATOMS: atom_id res chain seq x y z
N PRO A 1 -12.77 -18.55 0.66
CA PRO A 1 -12.54 -17.13 0.30
C PRO A 1 -12.62 -17.00 -1.22
N GLN A 2 -13.11 -15.87 -1.74
CA GLN A 2 -13.09 -15.61 -3.17
C GLN A 2 -11.86 -14.75 -3.51
N ILE A 3 -11.18 -15.08 -4.60
CA ILE A 3 -10.08 -14.28 -5.12
C ILE A 3 -10.63 -13.38 -6.24
N ARG A 4 -10.48 -12.07 -6.06
CA ARG A 4 -10.85 -11.05 -7.06
C ARG A 4 -9.65 -10.12 -7.26
N SER A 5 -9.45 -9.68 -8.49
CA SER A 5 -8.44 -8.67 -8.82
C SER A 5 -9.08 -7.27 -8.82
N GLY A 6 -8.27 -6.26 -8.53
CA GLY A 6 -8.67 -4.85 -8.54
C GLY A 6 -9.11 -4.34 -7.17
N HIS A 7 -8.20 -3.64 -6.48
CA HIS A 7 -8.48 -3.01 -5.19
C HIS A 7 -9.61 -1.99 -5.27
N THR A 8 -9.67 -1.16 -6.32
CA THR A 8 -10.73 -0.16 -6.50
C THR A 8 -12.10 -0.81 -6.59
N LEU A 9 -12.27 -1.79 -7.49
CA LEU A 9 -13.53 -2.52 -7.65
C LEU A 9 -13.98 -3.16 -6.33
N MET A 10 -13.08 -3.86 -5.65
CA MET A 10 -13.42 -4.50 -4.38
C MET A 10 -13.84 -3.50 -3.29
N THR A 11 -13.21 -2.32 -3.23
CA THR A 11 -13.63 -1.25 -2.30
C THR A 11 -15.05 -0.76 -2.60
N GLU A 12 -15.38 -0.54 -3.87
CA GLU A 12 -16.74 -0.13 -4.29
C GLU A 12 -17.78 -1.20 -3.96
N LEU A 13 -17.47 -2.48 -4.19
CA LEU A 13 -18.38 -3.58 -3.88
C LEU A 13 -18.66 -3.72 -2.37
N VAL A 14 -17.68 -3.42 -1.52
CA VAL A 14 -17.90 -3.35 -0.06
C VAL A 14 -18.76 -2.14 0.29
N ALA A 15 -18.47 -0.97 -0.29
CA ALA A 15 -19.24 0.24 -0.04
C ALA A 15 -20.71 0.12 -0.48
N ALA A 16 -20.97 -0.63 -1.56
CA ALA A 16 -22.31 -0.96 -2.05
C ALA A 16 -23.03 -2.05 -1.22
N GLY A 17 -22.33 -2.72 -0.30
CA GLY A 17 -22.88 -3.83 0.49
C GLY A 17 -22.94 -5.17 -0.24
N GLU A 18 -22.37 -5.29 -1.45
CA GLU A 18 -22.31 -6.55 -2.20
C GLU A 18 -21.31 -7.55 -1.59
N ILE A 19 -20.26 -7.04 -0.94
CA ILE A 19 -19.27 -7.86 -0.23
C ILE A 19 -19.17 -7.36 1.21
N PRO A 20 -19.32 -8.23 2.23
CA PRO A 20 -19.31 -7.78 3.61
C PRO A 20 -17.92 -7.34 4.11
N VAL A 21 -16.85 -8.01 3.67
CA VAL A 21 -15.46 -7.76 4.13
C VAL A 21 -14.45 -8.12 3.04
N VAL A 22 -13.37 -7.33 2.91
CA VAL A 22 -12.19 -7.64 2.10
C VAL A 22 -10.91 -7.38 2.92
N LEU A 23 -9.93 -8.27 2.81
CA LEU A 23 -8.71 -8.26 3.65
C LEU A 23 -7.49 -7.58 2.99
N THR A 24 -7.55 -7.30 1.69
CA THR A 24 -6.38 -6.90 0.88
C THR A 24 -6.44 -5.44 0.41
N LEU A 25 -7.42 -4.66 0.83
CA LEU A 25 -7.60 -3.29 0.35
C LEU A 25 -6.55 -2.33 0.93
N TYR A 26 -6.21 -1.31 0.14
CA TYR A 26 -5.46 -0.17 0.64
C TYR A 26 -6.39 0.83 1.33
N ASN A 27 -6.03 1.26 2.54
CA ASN A 27 -6.82 2.18 3.37
C ASN A 27 -7.19 3.49 2.63
N GLN A 28 -6.28 4.03 1.81
CA GLN A 28 -6.49 5.26 1.04
C GLN A 28 -7.75 5.26 0.16
N ALA A 29 -8.17 4.10 -0.35
CA ALA A 29 -9.39 3.99 -1.16
C ALA A 29 -10.64 4.00 -0.28
N VAL A 30 -10.56 3.32 0.88
CA VAL A 30 -11.64 3.30 1.88
C VAL A 30 -11.82 4.68 2.49
N ASP A 31 -10.73 5.35 2.88
CA ASP A 31 -10.73 6.70 3.45
C ASP A 31 -11.43 7.70 2.49
N LYS A 32 -11.12 7.65 1.19
CA LYS A 32 -11.75 8.51 0.18
C LYS A 32 -13.25 8.27 0.01
N LEU A 33 -13.70 7.01 0.05
CA LEU A 33 -15.13 6.72 -0.02
C LEU A 33 -15.86 7.12 1.26
N LYS A 34 -15.24 6.91 2.42
CA LYS A 34 -15.75 7.34 3.72
C LYS A 34 -15.90 8.86 3.80
N GLU A 35 -14.92 9.63 3.30
CA GLU A 35 -14.99 11.09 3.17
C GLU A 35 -16.17 11.55 2.29
N ARG A 36 -16.58 10.73 1.31
CA ARG A 36 -17.75 10.98 0.45
C ARG A 36 -19.08 10.49 1.06
N GLY A 37 -19.07 9.97 2.29
CA GLY A 37 -20.25 9.49 2.99
C GLY A 37 -20.63 8.03 2.71
N ALA A 38 -19.76 7.24 2.07
CA ALA A 38 -20.03 5.81 1.88
C ALA A 38 -20.02 5.07 3.23
N PRO A 39 -20.91 4.07 3.43
CA PRO A 39 -21.04 3.33 4.68
C PRO A 39 -19.97 2.22 4.81
N ILE A 40 -18.70 2.58 4.70
CA ILE A 40 -17.55 1.65 4.75
C ILE A 40 -16.51 2.14 5.76
N ASP A 41 -15.82 1.19 6.39
CA ASP A 41 -14.68 1.48 7.26
C ASP A 41 -13.59 0.42 7.13
N TRP A 42 -12.41 0.71 7.67
CA TRP A 42 -11.31 -0.25 7.77
C TRP A 42 -10.74 -0.28 9.19
N LYS A 43 -10.23 -1.46 9.56
CA LYS A 43 -9.55 -1.65 10.84
C LYS A 43 -8.27 -2.47 10.62
N PRO A 44 -7.11 -1.99 11.12
CA PRO A 44 -5.90 -2.79 11.08
C PRO A 44 -6.05 -3.98 12.04
N LEU A 45 -5.72 -5.18 11.56
CA LEU A 45 -5.70 -6.40 12.36
C LEU A 45 -4.28 -6.64 12.87
N PRO A 46 -4.03 -6.71 14.19
CA PRO A 46 -2.70 -6.97 14.73
C PRO A 46 -2.20 -8.40 14.42
N PRO A 47 -0.91 -8.58 14.05
CA PRO A 47 0.03 -7.52 13.72
C PRO A 47 -0.35 -6.85 12.39
N ALA A 48 -0.44 -5.52 12.41
CA ALA A 48 -0.78 -4.76 11.20
C ALA A 48 0.51 -4.44 10.45
N PHE A 49 0.49 -4.56 9.12
CA PHE A 49 1.68 -4.39 8.31
C PHE A 49 1.57 -3.17 7.40
N GLY A 50 2.65 -2.38 7.35
CA GLY A 50 2.88 -1.37 6.34
C GLY A 50 3.90 -1.84 5.32
N ARG A 51 3.69 -1.46 4.06
CA ARG A 51 4.71 -1.58 3.01
C ARG A 51 5.26 -0.19 2.73
N ALA A 52 6.56 -0.01 2.94
CA ALA A 52 7.25 1.20 2.52
C ALA A 52 7.62 1.07 1.04
N ASP A 53 7.15 2.00 0.22
CA ASP A 53 7.60 2.12 -1.17
C ASP A 53 8.77 3.11 -1.24
N GLY A 54 9.79 2.75 -2.01
CA GLY A 54 10.98 3.57 -2.24
C GLY A 54 10.96 4.25 -3.60
N ILE A 55 11.86 5.23 -3.77
CA ILE A 55 12.17 5.83 -5.06
C ILE A 55 13.54 5.35 -5.53
N GLY A 56 13.62 4.86 -6.78
CA GLY A 56 14.86 4.42 -7.40
C GLY A 56 15.24 5.33 -8.56
N VAL A 57 16.54 5.62 -8.70
CA VAL A 57 17.09 6.31 -9.87
C VAL A 57 17.74 5.27 -10.78
N ALA A 58 17.32 5.25 -12.06
CA ALA A 58 17.88 4.33 -13.03
C ALA A 58 19.38 4.59 -13.26
N LYS A 59 20.18 3.51 -13.37
CA LYS A 59 21.64 3.59 -13.57
C LYS A 59 22.05 4.45 -14.78
N GLN A 60 21.22 4.45 -15.82
CA GLN A 60 21.44 5.19 -17.08
C GLN A 60 20.35 6.23 -17.31
N ALA A 61 19.87 6.89 -16.25
CA ALA A 61 18.91 7.99 -16.40
C ALA A 61 19.48 9.07 -17.36
N PRO A 62 18.72 9.54 -18.37
CA PRO A 62 19.19 10.58 -19.30
C PRO A 62 19.60 11.90 -18.61
N HIS A 63 19.05 12.15 -17.42
CA HIS A 63 19.33 13.33 -16.59
C HIS A 63 19.59 12.90 -15.13
N PRO A 64 20.78 12.35 -14.80
CA PRO A 64 21.03 11.72 -13.50
C PRO A 64 20.98 12.71 -12.34
N HIS A 65 21.54 13.92 -12.52
CA HIS A 65 21.52 14.97 -11.49
C HIS A 65 20.11 15.48 -11.20
N ALA A 66 19.30 15.70 -12.24
CA ALA A 66 17.90 16.10 -12.07
C ALA A 66 17.06 15.01 -11.38
N ALA A 67 17.28 13.74 -11.76
CA ALA A 67 16.62 12.61 -11.11
C ALA A 67 16.97 12.49 -9.62
N LEU A 68 18.23 12.72 -9.26
CA LEU A 68 18.67 12.73 -7.86
C LEU A 68 18.04 13.88 -7.06
N LEU A 69 18.04 15.10 -7.61
CA LEU A 69 17.39 16.26 -6.96
C LEU A 69 15.88 16.04 -6.79
N PHE A 70 15.22 15.45 -7.78
CA PHE A 70 13.81 15.11 -7.67
C PHE A 70 13.56 14.06 -6.58
N ALA A 71 14.40 13.03 -6.49
CA ALA A 71 14.28 12.03 -5.44
C ALA A 71 14.48 12.62 -4.03
N ASP A 72 15.47 13.49 -3.86
CA ASP A 72 15.70 14.19 -2.59
C ASP A 72 14.49 15.06 -2.21
N PHE A 73 13.95 15.82 -3.16
CA PHE A 73 12.73 16.61 -2.96
C PHE A 73 11.53 15.75 -2.56
N VAL A 74 11.26 14.64 -3.26
CA VAL A 74 10.12 13.75 -2.95
C VAL A 74 10.23 13.16 -1.54
N LEU A 75 11.45 12.86 -1.08
CA LEU A 75 11.70 12.29 0.26
C LEU A 75 11.78 13.36 1.37
N SER A 76 11.96 14.63 1.00
CA SER A 76 11.98 15.75 1.93
C SER A 76 10.65 15.90 2.70
N PRO A 77 10.63 16.62 3.85
CA PRO A 77 9.38 16.93 4.53
C PRO A 77 8.37 17.67 3.65
N GLU A 78 8.84 18.47 2.69
CA GLU A 78 7.97 19.20 1.75
C GLU A 78 7.30 18.26 0.75
N GLY A 79 8.07 17.43 0.05
CA GLY A 79 7.52 16.42 -0.87
C GLY A 79 6.53 15.48 -0.19
N GLN A 80 6.83 15.09 1.05
CA GLN A 80 5.99 14.18 1.83
C GLN A 80 4.69 14.83 2.32
N ARG A 81 4.62 16.17 2.47
CA ARG A 81 3.34 16.86 2.70
C ARG A 81 2.41 16.76 1.50
N PHE A 82 2.93 16.81 0.28
CA PHE A 82 2.11 16.58 -0.92
C PHE A 82 1.57 15.14 -0.98
N ILE A 83 2.37 14.15 -0.60
CA ILE A 83 1.92 12.75 -0.49
C ILE A 83 0.77 12.62 0.51
N MET A 84 0.89 13.25 1.68
CA MET A 84 -0.17 13.27 2.69
C MET A 84 -1.45 13.92 2.18
N ALA A 85 -1.33 15.08 1.51
CA ALA A 85 -2.48 15.79 0.93
C ALA A 85 -3.24 14.96 -0.11
N ALA A 86 -2.59 13.96 -0.72
CA ALA A 86 -3.22 12.98 -1.62
C ALA A 86 -3.86 11.78 -0.90
N SER A 87 -4.05 11.87 0.42
CA SER A 87 -4.55 10.81 1.31
C SER A 87 -3.66 9.56 1.33
N ARG A 88 -2.35 9.73 1.15
CA ARG A 88 -1.36 8.64 1.30
C ARG A 88 -0.55 8.80 2.58
N VAL A 89 0.04 7.70 3.04
CA VAL A 89 0.91 7.70 4.22
C VAL A 89 2.31 8.17 3.82
N PRO A 90 2.85 9.25 4.42
CA PRO A 90 4.22 9.66 4.19
C PRO A 90 5.21 8.69 4.85
N VAL A 91 6.34 8.48 4.19
CA VAL A 91 7.45 7.61 4.68
C VAL A 91 8.44 8.38 5.57
N ASN A 92 8.48 9.71 5.44
CA ASN A 92 9.36 10.54 6.28
C ASN A 92 8.74 10.74 7.66
N ARG A 93 9.40 10.20 8.68
CA ARG A 93 8.95 10.23 10.09
C ARG A 93 8.83 11.63 10.69
N LYS A 94 9.45 12.65 10.09
CA LYS A 94 9.30 14.06 10.51
C LYS A 94 7.95 14.65 10.10
N VAL A 95 7.22 13.97 9.22
CA VAL A 95 5.88 14.35 8.79
C VAL A 95 4.89 13.45 9.53
N GLY A 96 4.01 14.05 10.34
CA GLY A 96 3.02 13.32 11.11
C GLY A 96 2.07 12.51 10.22
N SER A 97 1.75 11.28 10.61
CA SER A 97 0.82 10.41 9.88
C SER A 97 0.05 9.48 10.81
N SER A 98 -1.07 8.96 10.32
CA SER A 98 -1.87 7.93 11.02
C SER A 98 -1.08 6.63 11.24
N PHE A 99 -0.03 6.39 10.47
CA PHE A 99 0.86 5.25 10.65
C PHE A 99 1.62 5.33 11.98
N ASN A 100 2.07 6.52 12.37
CA ASN A 100 2.78 6.71 13.65
C ASN A 100 1.85 6.59 14.88
N GLN A 101 0.53 6.55 14.67
CA GLN A 101 -0.47 6.51 15.73
C GLN A 101 -0.91 5.08 16.08
N ARG A 102 -0.46 4.06 15.34
CA ARG A 102 -0.86 2.66 15.55
C ARG A 102 0.37 1.74 15.52
N ASP A 103 0.24 0.55 16.10
CA ASP A 103 1.28 -0.47 16.09
C ASP A 103 1.35 -1.19 14.73
N PHE A 104 1.98 -0.53 13.76
CA PHE A 104 2.29 -1.11 12.46
C PHE A 104 3.73 -1.60 12.41
N ARG A 105 3.92 -2.78 11.81
CA ARG A 105 5.23 -3.32 11.46
C ARG A 105 5.50 -3.08 9.98
N ILE A 106 6.73 -2.70 9.62
CA ILE A 106 7.11 -2.62 8.21
C ILE A 106 7.47 -4.02 7.72
N VAL A 107 6.93 -4.41 6.57
CA VAL A 107 7.32 -5.66 5.90
C VAL A 107 8.75 -5.54 5.41
N GLU A 108 9.61 -6.47 5.82
CA GLU A 108 10.96 -6.60 5.25
C GLU A 108 10.85 -7.23 3.85
N LEU A 109 11.19 -6.44 2.83
CA LEU A 109 11.03 -6.87 1.44
C LEU A 109 12.13 -7.81 0.95
N ALA A 110 13.35 -7.73 1.51
CA ALA A 110 14.47 -8.58 1.10
C ALA A 110 14.14 -10.08 1.18
N PRO A 111 13.71 -10.65 2.33
CA PRO A 111 13.36 -12.07 2.39
C PRO A 111 12.15 -12.43 1.51
N VAL A 112 11.21 -11.50 1.30
CA VAL A 112 10.07 -11.73 0.41
C VAL A 112 10.53 -11.91 -1.05
N VAL A 113 11.52 -11.14 -1.48
CA VAL A 113 12.10 -11.23 -2.82
C VAL A 113 12.99 -12.46 -2.94
N ASP A 114 13.86 -12.72 -1.96
CA ASP A 114 14.78 -13.85 -1.97
C ASP A 114 14.03 -15.20 -1.97
N GLU A 115 12.87 -15.26 -1.31
CA GLU A 115 12.05 -16.46 -1.22
C GLU A 115 10.80 -16.43 -2.12
N TRP A 116 10.79 -15.59 -3.16
CA TRP A 116 9.61 -15.35 -4.01
C TRP A 116 8.93 -16.64 -4.49
N ASP A 117 9.71 -17.59 -5.02
CA ASP A 117 9.18 -18.86 -5.55
C ASP A 117 8.50 -19.71 -4.47
N THR A 118 9.01 -19.66 -3.24
CA THR A 118 8.40 -20.35 -2.09
C THR A 118 7.05 -19.72 -1.77
N TRP A 119 6.97 -18.39 -1.72
CA TRP A 119 5.72 -17.66 -1.45
C TRP A 119 4.68 -17.86 -2.54
N GLU A 120 5.09 -17.77 -3.80
CA GLU A 120 4.23 -17.99 -4.96
C GLU A 120 3.67 -19.42 -4.95
N LYS A 121 4.51 -20.44 -4.74
CA LYS A 121 4.07 -21.83 -4.65
C LYS A 121 3.05 -22.04 -3.52
N ARG A 122 3.26 -21.42 -2.36
CA ARG A 122 2.31 -21.47 -1.23
C ARG A 122 0.98 -20.81 -1.60
N TRP A 123 1.02 -19.63 -2.21
CA TRP A 123 -0.17 -18.90 -2.66
C TRP A 123 -0.99 -19.73 -3.65
N GLN A 124 -0.33 -20.28 -4.68
CA GLN A 124 -0.94 -21.15 -5.67
C GLN A 124 -1.61 -22.36 -5.04
N THR A 125 -0.91 -23.05 -4.12
CA THR A 125 -1.42 -24.26 -3.46
C THR A 125 -2.64 -23.96 -2.58
N LEU A 126 -2.60 -22.87 -1.82
CA LEU A 126 -3.64 -22.56 -0.85
C LEU A 126 -4.89 -21.94 -1.48
N PHE A 127 -4.73 -21.07 -2.47
CA PHE A 127 -5.81 -20.18 -2.92
C PHE A 127 -6.22 -20.39 -4.37
N LEU A 128 -5.31 -20.83 -5.24
CA LEU A 128 -5.58 -20.93 -6.68
C LEU A 128 -5.70 -22.38 -7.16
N LYS A 129 -5.25 -23.36 -6.38
CA LYS A 129 -5.30 -24.80 -6.70
C LYS A 129 -4.76 -25.12 -8.12
N GLY A 130 -3.79 -24.34 -8.61
CA GLY A 130 -3.22 -24.50 -9.95
C GLY A 130 -4.03 -23.88 -11.10
N GLN A 131 -5.10 -23.14 -10.81
CA GLN A 131 -5.81 -22.33 -11.80
C GLN A 131 -5.07 -21.00 -11.99
N LYS A 132 -4.53 -20.78 -13.19
CA LYS A 132 -4.03 -19.47 -13.63
C LYS A 132 -5.17 -18.63 -14.19
#